data_AF-X1D5M5-F1
#
_entry.id   AF-X1D5M5-F1
#
_cell.length_a   1.000
_cell.length_b   1.000
_cell.length_c   1.000
_cell.angle_alpha   90.00
_cell.angle_beta   90.00
_cell.angle_gamma   90.00
#
_symmetry.space_group_name_H-M   'P 1'
#
loop_
_entity.id
_entity.type
_entity.pdbx_description
1 polymer ?
#
loop_
_entity_poly.entity_id
_entity_poly.type
_entity_poly.pdbx_seq_one_letter_code
_entity_poly.pdbx_strand_id
1 'polypeptide(L)'
;MKELNQQIIEIDLIASHAWPALEVQYLGGWLLRTSYGITHRANSTLIMDELPEGDIDSAIQIVRKFYISRGLPPRFQLTNASVPANIDRKIADLGFILEMKVNVQITSLDSLIHGITSFGVEIHPTPQHDWLSTYAAVGDYDSFSLGIRKSIMTRIVQKKAYATAIFK
;
A
#
# COMPACT_ATOMS: atom_id res chain seq x y z
N MET A 1 2.74 7.73 22.88
CA MET A 1 3.29 6.69 21.98
C MET A 1 2.24 5.66 21.56
N LYS A 2 1.50 5.04 22.48
CA LYS A 2 0.45 4.05 22.15
C LYS A 2 -0.62 4.58 21.18
N GLU A 3 -1.12 5.79 21.42
CA GLU A 3 -2.15 6.43 20.58
C GLU A 3 -1.63 6.78 19.16
N LEU A 4 -0.39 7.27 19.06
CA LEU A 4 0.24 7.53 17.77
C LEU A 4 0.47 6.23 16.97
N ASN A 5 0.93 5.16 17.62
CA ASN A 5 1.13 3.86 16.96
C ASN A 5 -0.21 3.31 16.46
N GLN A 6 -1.28 3.44 17.26
CA GLN A 6 -2.63 3.04 16.84
C GLN A 6 -3.08 3.79 15.59
N GLN A 7 -2.86 5.10 15.54
CA GLN A 7 -3.21 5.91 14.38
C GLN A 7 -2.41 5.51 13.13
N ILE A 8 -1.11 5.20 13.28
CA ILE A 8 -0.28 4.72 12.17
C ILE A 8 -0.83 3.41 11.61
N ILE A 9 -1.14 2.44 12.49
CA ILE A 9 -1.69 1.14 12.09
C ILE A 9 -3.03 1.30 11.39
N GLU A 10 -3.90 2.17 11.92
CA GLU A 10 -5.19 2.48 11.30
C GLU A 10 -5.01 3.04 9.89
N ILE A 11 -4.11 4.00 9.70
CA ILE A 11 -3.82 4.58 8.38
C ILE A 11 -3.22 3.53 7.44
N ASP A 12 -2.30 2.69 7.91
CA ASP A 12 -1.71 1.61 7.11
C ASP A 12 -2.76 0.59 6.64
N LEU A 13 -3.70 0.23 7.52
CA LEU A 13 -4.82 -0.65 7.18
C LEU A 13 -5.77 0.01 6.18
N ILE A 14 -6.13 1.27 6.37
CA ILE A 14 -6.93 2.05 5.41
C ILE A 14 -6.23 2.10 4.05
N ALA A 15 -4.94 2.40 4.01
CA ALA A 15 -4.14 2.46 2.78
C ALA A 15 -4.05 1.10 2.09
N SER A 16 -3.96 0.01 2.87
CA SER A 16 -3.98 -1.36 2.35
C SER A 16 -5.34 -1.71 1.72
N HIS A 17 -6.45 -1.33 2.35
CA HIS A 17 -7.79 -1.54 1.81
C HIS A 17 -8.12 -0.66 0.61
N ALA A 18 -7.57 0.56 0.55
CA ALA A 18 -7.72 1.46 -0.60
C ALA A 18 -6.94 0.99 -1.84
N TRP A 19 -5.98 0.08 -1.68
CA TRP A 19 -5.17 -0.47 -2.76
C TRP A 19 -4.89 -1.97 -2.56
N PRO A 20 -5.94 -2.82 -2.63
CA PRO A 20 -5.88 -4.19 -2.16
C PRO A 20 -5.02 -5.08 -3.04
N ALA A 21 -4.21 -5.91 -2.39
CA ALA A 21 -3.50 -7.00 -3.03
C ALA A 21 -4.46 -8.05 -3.61
N LEU A 22 -3.95 -8.85 -4.55
CA LEU A 22 -4.69 -9.99 -5.09
C LEU A 22 -4.81 -11.09 -4.05
N GLU A 23 -3.72 -11.34 -3.34
CA GLU A 23 -3.65 -12.30 -2.25
C GLU A 23 -3.15 -11.61 -0.98
N VAL A 24 -3.82 -11.91 0.13
CA VAL A 24 -3.44 -11.45 1.47
C VAL A 24 -3.42 -12.65 2.39
N GLN A 25 -2.30 -12.86 3.08
CA GLN A 25 -2.16 -13.88 4.12
C GLN A 25 -1.74 -13.21 5.43
N TYR A 26 -2.40 -13.60 6.53
CA TYR A 26 -2.00 -13.19 7.87
C TYR A 26 -0.91 -14.13 8.39
N LEU A 27 0.08 -13.54 9.04
CA LEU A 27 1.11 -14.22 9.81
C LEU A 27 1.21 -13.47 11.14
N GLY A 28 0.51 -13.93 12.18
CA GLY A 28 0.26 -13.09 13.37
C GLY A 28 -0.35 -11.74 12.97
N GLY A 29 0.22 -10.65 13.48
CA GLY A 29 -0.15 -9.28 13.08
C GLY A 29 0.43 -8.81 11.75
N TRP A 30 1.12 -9.65 10.98
CA TRP A 30 1.70 -9.25 9.70
C TRP A 30 0.77 -9.58 8.53
N LEU A 31 0.69 -8.68 7.57
CA LEU A 31 -0.08 -8.85 6.33
C LEU A 31 0.87 -9.09 5.17
N LEU A 32 0.97 -10.33 4.72
CA LEU A 32 1.73 -10.71 3.53
C LEU A 32 0.85 -10.48 2.31
N ARG A 33 1.28 -9.59 1.41
CA ARG A 33 0.46 -9.09 0.29
C ARG A 33 1.16 -9.32 -1.03
N THR A 34 0.46 -9.89 -2.02
CA THR A 34 0.98 -10.01 -3.40
C THR A 34 -0.04 -9.63 -4.47
N SER A 35 0.45 -9.03 -5.55
CA SER A 35 -0.28 -8.63 -6.74
C SER A 35 0.70 -8.41 -7.90
N TYR A 36 1.29 -9.50 -8.39
CA TYR A 36 2.15 -9.55 -9.59
C TYR A 36 3.41 -8.65 -9.58
N GLY A 37 3.87 -8.18 -8.42
CA GLY A 37 5.12 -7.42 -8.28
C GLY A 37 5.08 -5.94 -8.70
N ILE A 38 3.97 -5.45 -9.25
CA ILE A 38 3.92 -4.12 -9.89
C ILE A 38 3.94 -2.94 -8.93
N THR A 39 3.20 -3.00 -7.82
CA THR A 39 3.17 -1.92 -6.82
C THR A 39 3.71 -2.42 -5.50
N HIS A 40 4.64 -1.68 -4.87
CA HIS A 40 5.22 -2.09 -3.59
C HIS A 40 4.15 -2.22 -2.50
N ARG A 41 3.15 -1.33 -2.49
CA ARG A 41 2.05 -1.36 -1.51
C ARG A 41 1.25 -2.67 -1.56
N ALA A 42 1.00 -3.22 -2.75
CA ALA A 42 0.30 -4.50 -2.90
C ALA A 42 1.24 -5.72 -2.98
N ASN A 43 2.56 -5.53 -2.84
CA ASN A 43 3.59 -6.56 -2.99
C ASN A 43 4.66 -6.49 -1.88
N SER A 44 4.24 -6.21 -0.65
CA SER A 44 5.11 -6.16 0.52
C SER A 44 4.38 -6.63 1.77
N THR A 45 5.14 -7.19 2.70
CA THR A 45 4.65 -7.55 4.03
C THR A 45 4.47 -6.27 4.83
N LEU A 46 3.23 -5.94 5.20
CA LEU A 46 2.98 -4.86 6.16
C LEU A 46 3.17 -5.41 7.57
N ILE A 47 4.11 -4.80 8.30
CA ILE A 47 4.47 -5.18 9.66
C ILE A 47 3.74 -4.26 10.64
N MET A 48 2.76 -4.80 11.36
CA MET A 48 1.96 -4.08 12.35
C MET A 48 2.46 -4.36 13.78
N ASP A 49 1.58 -4.30 14.78
CA ASP A 49 1.90 -4.27 16.22
C ASP A 49 1.96 -5.63 16.92
N GLU A 50 1.82 -6.73 16.19
CA GLU A 50 1.96 -8.07 16.73
C GLU A 50 2.96 -8.91 15.93
N LEU A 51 3.96 -9.46 16.63
CA LEU A 51 4.93 -10.41 16.07
C LEU A 51 4.24 -11.77 15.88
N PRO A 52 4.52 -12.50 14.78
CA PRO A 52 4.07 -13.88 14.62
C PRO A 52 4.57 -14.79 15.74
N GLU A 53 3.92 -15.94 15.92
CA GLU A 53 4.42 -16.97 16.84
C GLU A 53 5.86 -17.39 16.50
N GLY A 54 6.69 -17.54 17.53
CA GLY A 54 8.10 -17.90 17.40
C GLY A 54 9.05 -16.71 17.44
N ASP A 55 10.24 -16.88 16.87
CA ASP A 55 11.23 -15.81 16.76
C ASP A 55 11.12 -15.04 15.43
N ILE A 56 11.71 -13.85 15.42
CA ILE A 56 11.71 -12.95 14.26
C ILE A 56 12.41 -13.54 13.03
N ASP A 57 13.43 -14.35 13.23
CA ASP A 57 14.19 -14.96 12.12
C ASP A 57 13.30 -15.97 11.40
N SER A 58 12.57 -16.79 12.16
CA SER A 58 11.57 -17.73 11.67
C SER A 58 10.45 -17.01 10.91
N ALA A 59 9.92 -15.91 11.46
CA ALA A 59 8.93 -15.08 10.79
C ALA A 59 9.43 -14.54 9.44
N ILE A 60 10.66 -14.01 9.39
CA ILE A 60 11.27 -13.52 8.16
C ILE A 60 11.50 -14.66 7.16
N GLN A 61 11.87 -15.87 7.60
CA GLN A 61 11.98 -17.03 6.70
C GLN A 61 10.63 -17.44 6.10
N ILE A 62 9.53 -17.36 6.86
CA ILE A 62 8.18 -17.60 6.33
C ILE A 62 7.84 -16.57 5.25
N VAL A 63 8.10 -15.28 5.51
CA VAL A 63 7.91 -14.22 4.52
C VAL A 63 8.74 -14.48 3.25
N ARG A 64 10.04 -14.82 3.38
CA ARG A 64 10.90 -15.14 2.24
C ARG A 64 10.31 -16.27 1.40
N LYS A 65 9.92 -17.37 2.03
CA LYS A 65 9.31 -18.53 1.35
C LYS A 65 8.03 -18.14 0.61
N PHE A 66 7.17 -17.34 1.25
CA PHE A 66 5.90 -16.88 0.66
C PHE A 66 6.10 -16.08 -0.63
N TYR A 67 7.05 -15.14 -0.67
CA TYR A 67 7.33 -14.36 -1.88
C TYR A 67 8.08 -15.17 -2.94
N ILE A 68 9.11 -15.93 -2.54
CA ILE A 68 9.91 -16.76 -3.47
C ILE A 68 9.04 -17.81 -4.16
N SER A 69 8.12 -18.46 -3.45
CA SER A 69 7.22 -19.45 -4.06
C SER A 69 6.26 -18.85 -5.09
N ARG A 70 6.14 -17.52 -5.13
CA ARG A 70 5.35 -16.75 -6.10
C ARG A 70 6.21 -16.07 -7.15
N GLY A 71 7.52 -16.34 -7.18
CA GLY A 71 8.46 -15.69 -8.10
C GLY A 71 8.65 -14.19 -7.83
N LEU A 72 8.38 -13.74 -6.60
CA LEU A 72 8.46 -12.32 -6.22
C LEU A 72 9.60 -12.11 -5.23
N PRO A 73 10.25 -10.92 -5.24
CA PRO A 73 11.19 -10.56 -4.20
C PRO A 73 10.45 -10.32 -2.88
N PRO A 74 10.95 -10.84 -1.74
CA PRO A 74 10.42 -10.47 -0.44
C PRO A 74 10.64 -8.98 -0.18
N ARG A 75 9.59 -8.28 0.25
CA ARG A 75 9.62 -6.87 0.64
C ARG A 75 8.89 -6.66 1.95
N PHE A 76 9.32 -5.65 2.70
CA PHE A 76 8.75 -5.26 3.98
C PHE A 76 8.34 -3.79 3.93
N GLN A 77 7.12 -3.48 4.35
CA GLN A 77 6.66 -2.13 4.64
C GLN A 77 6.75 -1.95 6.15
N LEU A 78 7.63 -1.05 6.57
CA LEU A 78 7.88 -0.71 7.97
C LEU A 78 7.42 0.71 8.27
N THR A 79 6.90 0.90 9.47
CA THR A 79 6.57 2.21 10.04
C THR A 79 7.08 2.29 11.48
N ASN A 80 6.93 3.45 12.12
CA ASN A 80 7.31 3.59 13.53
C ASN A 80 6.45 2.72 14.47
N ALA A 81 5.34 2.17 13.99
CA ALA A 81 4.47 1.26 14.75
C ALA A 81 4.86 -0.22 14.57
N SER A 82 5.76 -0.55 13.64
CA SER A 82 6.15 -1.93 13.37
C SER A 82 6.84 -2.57 14.57
N VAL A 83 6.45 -3.81 14.90
CA VAL A 83 7.08 -4.61 15.96
C VAL A 83 7.83 -5.82 15.39
N PRO A 84 8.88 -6.29 16.08
CA PRO A 84 9.48 -5.76 17.31
C PRO A 84 10.24 -4.45 17.07
N ALA A 85 10.59 -3.75 18.16
CA ALA A 85 11.51 -2.61 18.07
C ALA A 85 12.81 -3.04 17.36
N ASN A 86 13.37 -2.14 16.53
CA ASN A 86 14.55 -2.38 15.69
C ASN A 86 14.39 -3.48 14.63
N ILE A 87 13.15 -3.81 14.21
CA ILE A 87 12.92 -4.79 13.14
C ILE A 87 13.60 -4.38 11.82
N ASP A 88 13.71 -3.09 11.54
CA ASP A 88 14.45 -2.55 10.39
C ASP A 88 15.91 -3.01 10.40
N ARG A 89 16.57 -2.96 11.56
CA ARG A 89 17.95 -3.43 11.72
C ARG A 89 18.06 -4.93 11.55
N LYS A 90 17.15 -5.71 12.15
CA LYS A 90 17.13 -7.17 12.02
C LYS A 90 16.93 -7.61 10.56
N ILE A 91 16.03 -6.95 9.84
CA ILE A 91 15.81 -7.17 8.42
C ILE A 91 17.08 -6.82 7.63
N ALA A 92 17.74 -5.70 7.95
CA ALA A 92 18.99 -5.30 7.29
C ALA A 92 20.14 -6.30 7.54
N ASP A 93 20.28 -6.83 8.76
CA ASP A 93 21.30 -7.84 9.10
C ASP A 93 21.12 -9.15 8.32
N LEU A 94 19.91 -9.40 7.77
CA LEU A 94 19.60 -10.52 6.87
C LEU A 94 19.81 -10.20 5.38
N GLY A 95 20.43 -9.07 5.07
CA GLY A 95 20.84 -8.67 3.70
C GLY A 95 19.80 -7.87 2.92
N PHE A 96 18.71 -7.43 3.56
CA PHE A 96 17.76 -6.52 2.93
C PHE A 96 18.30 -5.09 2.93
N ILE A 97 17.91 -4.32 1.91
CA ILE A 97 18.27 -2.90 1.80
C ILE A 97 17.02 -2.02 1.93
N LEU A 98 17.23 -0.79 2.42
CA LEU A 98 16.21 0.24 2.33
C LEU A 98 16.08 0.67 0.86
N GLU A 99 15.01 0.24 0.22
CA GLU A 99 14.76 0.57 -1.19
C GLU A 99 14.05 1.91 -1.37
N MET A 100 13.06 2.22 -0.52
CA MET A 100 12.22 3.39 -0.67
C MET A 100 11.82 3.96 0.69
N LYS A 101 11.89 5.28 0.84
CA LYS A 101 11.34 6.01 1.97
C LYS A 101 10.05 6.70 1.54
N VAL A 102 8.97 6.47 2.27
CA VAL A 102 7.66 7.07 2.04
C VAL A 102 7.26 7.89 3.27
N ASN A 103 6.75 9.10 3.06
CA ASN A 103 6.18 9.91 4.13
C ASN A 103 4.65 9.80 4.07
N VAL A 104 4.03 9.50 5.21
CA VAL A 104 2.58 9.59 5.38
C VAL A 104 2.26 10.96 5.95
N GLN A 105 1.37 11.70 5.30
CA GLN A 105 0.95 13.03 5.70
C GLN A 105 -0.56 13.04 5.89
N ILE A 106 -1.02 13.70 6.95
CA ILE A 106 -2.44 13.86 7.27
C ILE A 106 -2.76 15.35 7.41
N THR A 107 -3.96 15.72 7.00
CA THR A 107 -4.50 17.07 7.19
C THR A 107 -6.03 17.00 7.25
N SER A 108 -6.65 18.01 7.84
CA SER A 108 -8.12 18.11 7.84
C SER A 108 -8.61 18.56 6.45
N LEU A 109 -9.81 18.11 6.06
CA LEU A 109 -10.44 18.58 4.83
C LEU A 109 -10.75 20.08 4.90
N ASP A 110 -11.16 20.60 6.06
CA ASP A 110 -11.44 22.02 6.27
C ASP A 110 -10.22 22.90 5.97
N SER A 111 -9.01 22.42 6.32
CA SER A 111 -7.76 23.10 5.99
C SER A 111 -7.44 23.08 4.48
N LEU A 112 -7.86 22.04 3.75
CA LEU A 112 -7.58 21.88 2.32
C LEU A 112 -8.50 22.70 1.43
N ILE A 113 -9.77 22.84 1.81
CA ILE A 113 -10.78 23.49 0.95
C ILE A 113 -10.70 25.02 0.97
N HIS A 114 -9.90 25.60 1.85
CA HIS A 114 -9.74 27.05 1.95
C HIS A 114 -9.00 27.60 0.72
N GLY A 115 -9.66 28.46 -0.06
CA GLY A 115 -9.06 29.14 -1.21
C GLY A 115 -9.02 28.34 -2.52
N ILE A 116 -9.77 27.22 -2.62
CA ILE A 116 -9.88 26.47 -3.89
C ILE A 116 -10.79 27.22 -4.88
N THR A 117 -10.27 27.48 -6.08
CA THR A 117 -11.06 27.98 -7.22
C THR A 117 -11.98 26.87 -7.74
N SER A 118 -13.25 27.18 -8.03
CA SER A 118 -14.20 26.18 -8.55
C SER A 118 -13.80 25.71 -9.95
N PHE A 119 -13.76 24.39 -10.15
CA PHE A 119 -13.61 23.72 -11.44
C PHE A 119 -14.73 22.70 -11.65
N GLY A 120 -14.95 22.26 -12.89
CA GLY A 120 -15.91 21.19 -13.16
C GLY A 120 -15.40 19.86 -12.62
N VAL A 121 -16.27 19.05 -12.01
CA VAL A 121 -15.91 17.71 -11.54
C VAL A 121 -16.91 16.71 -12.06
N GLU A 122 -16.41 15.71 -12.78
CA GLU A 122 -17.17 14.52 -13.14
C GLU A 122 -16.79 13.37 -12.22
N ILE A 123 -17.79 12.62 -11.75
CA ILE A 123 -17.60 11.53 -10.79
C ILE A 123 -18.28 10.27 -11.33
N HIS A 124 -17.51 9.19 -11.45
CA HIS A 124 -18.01 7.89 -11.90
C HIS A 124 -17.72 6.77 -10.89
N PRO A 125 -18.58 5.74 -10.80
CA PRO A 125 -18.32 4.59 -9.93
C PRO A 125 -17.23 3.66 -10.47
N THR A 126 -16.90 3.76 -11.76
CA THR A 126 -15.87 2.99 -12.45
C THR A 126 -14.94 3.92 -13.22
N PRO A 127 -13.65 3.57 -13.38
CA PRO A 127 -12.70 4.41 -14.07
C PRO A 127 -13.01 4.44 -15.57
N GLN A 128 -13.33 5.61 -16.10
CA GLN A 128 -13.63 5.80 -17.52
C GLN A 128 -12.36 5.72 -18.37
N HIS A 129 -12.51 5.62 -19.70
CA HIS A 129 -11.38 5.50 -20.62
C HIS A 129 -10.40 6.68 -20.47
N ASP A 130 -10.89 7.91 -20.55
CA ASP A 130 -10.04 9.11 -20.47
C ASP A 130 -9.36 9.23 -19.11
N TRP A 131 -10.09 8.91 -18.03
CA TRP A 131 -9.51 8.86 -16.68
C TRP A 131 -8.34 7.87 -16.60
N LEU A 132 -8.48 6.68 -17.18
CA LEU A 132 -7.42 5.67 -17.22
C LEU A 132 -6.25 6.09 -18.10
N SER A 133 -6.52 6.73 -19.23
CA SER A 133 -5.50 7.24 -20.14
C SER A 133 -4.67 8.34 -19.48
N THR A 134 -5.32 9.30 -18.80
CA THR A 134 -4.64 10.32 -17.99
C THR A 134 -3.85 9.70 -16.85
N TYR A 135 -4.44 8.77 -16.11
CA TYR A 135 -3.78 8.08 -15.01
C TYR A 135 -2.53 7.30 -15.49
N ALA A 136 -2.60 6.65 -16.65
CA ALA A 136 -1.48 5.94 -17.26
C ALA A 136 -0.38 6.90 -17.73
N ALA A 137 -0.74 8.00 -18.38
CA ALA A 137 0.21 8.99 -18.88
C ALA A 137 0.97 9.68 -17.75
N VAL A 138 0.27 10.10 -16.68
CA VAL A 138 0.89 10.73 -15.50
C VAL A 138 1.82 9.77 -14.76
N GLY A 139 1.45 8.48 -14.70
CA GLY A 139 2.24 7.46 -14.04
C GLY A 139 3.34 6.83 -14.90
N ASP A 140 3.41 7.17 -16.19
CA ASP A 140 4.25 6.51 -17.18
C ASP A 140 4.09 4.96 -17.16
N TYR A 141 2.84 4.50 -17.14
CA TYR A 141 2.53 3.08 -17.02
C TYR A 141 2.35 2.42 -18.39
N ASP A 142 3.15 1.37 -18.64
CA ASP A 142 2.91 0.46 -19.76
C ASP A 142 1.57 -0.30 -19.62
N SER A 143 1.16 -1.00 -20.68
CA SER A 143 -0.12 -1.71 -20.74
C SER A 143 -0.26 -2.82 -19.69
N PHE A 144 0.84 -3.51 -19.36
CA PHE A 144 0.86 -4.58 -18.37
C PHE A 144 0.68 -4.01 -16.96
N SER A 145 1.49 -3.01 -16.62
CA SER A 145 1.49 -2.25 -15.38
C SER A 145 0.14 -1.58 -15.13
N LEU A 146 -0.48 -1.02 -16.17
CA LEU A 146 -1.83 -0.45 -16.13
C LEU A 146 -2.90 -1.54 -15.93
N GLY A 147 -2.77 -2.69 -16.60
CA GLY A 147 -3.67 -3.84 -16.43
C GLY A 147 -3.73 -4.33 -14.98
N ILE A 148 -2.57 -4.45 -14.32
CA ILE A 148 -2.51 -4.83 -12.90
C ILE A 148 -3.15 -3.76 -12.00
N ARG A 149 -2.92 -2.46 -12.28
CA ARG A 149 -3.56 -1.38 -11.50
C ARG A 149 -5.08 -1.35 -11.66
N LYS A 150 -5.59 -1.55 -12.87
CA LYS A 150 -7.04 -1.72 -13.13
C LYS A 150 -7.60 -2.89 -12.34
N SER A 151 -6.87 -4.01 -12.31
CA SER A 151 -7.24 -5.18 -11.52
C SER A 151 -7.30 -4.88 -10.02
N ILE A 152 -6.40 -4.05 -9.48
CA ILE A 152 -6.48 -3.58 -8.07
C ILE A 152 -7.72 -2.72 -7.86
N MET A 153 -7.98 -1.77 -8.76
CA MET A 153 -9.14 -0.89 -8.70
C MET A 153 -10.47 -1.66 -8.65
N THR A 154 -10.60 -2.78 -9.38
CA THR A 154 -11.82 -3.60 -9.33
C THR A 154 -12.01 -4.33 -8.01
N ARG A 155 -10.92 -4.73 -7.33
CA ARG A 155 -10.94 -5.43 -6.03
C ARG A 155 -11.29 -4.56 -4.82
N ILE A 156 -11.27 -3.23 -4.95
CA ILE A 156 -11.67 -2.34 -3.85
C ILE A 156 -13.15 -2.57 -3.53
N VAL A 157 -13.46 -3.07 -2.33
CA VAL A 157 -14.84 -3.39 -1.90
C VAL A 157 -15.55 -2.23 -1.21
N GLN A 158 -14.79 -1.27 -0.67
CA GLN A 158 -15.33 -0.07 -0.07
C GLN A 158 -15.98 0.84 -1.12
N LYS A 159 -16.88 1.73 -0.67
CA LYS A 159 -17.45 2.78 -1.53
C LYS A 159 -16.31 3.58 -2.16
N LYS A 160 -16.29 3.62 -3.49
CA LYS A 160 -15.27 4.29 -4.28
C LYS A 160 -15.91 5.06 -5.43
N ALA A 161 -15.21 6.08 -5.88
CA ALA A 161 -15.53 6.81 -7.09
C ALA A 161 -14.24 7.34 -7.72
N TYR A 162 -14.32 7.66 -9.00
CA TYR A 162 -13.23 8.20 -9.81
C TYR A 162 -13.63 9.59 -10.25
N ALA A 163 -12.86 10.58 -9.83
CA ALA A 163 -13.13 11.98 -10.11
C ALA A 163 -12.18 12.50 -11.19
N THR A 164 -12.73 13.24 -12.15
CA THR A 164 -11.99 13.98 -13.17
C THR A 164 -12.22 15.47 -12.95
N ALA A 165 -11.14 16.24 -12.81
CA ALA A 165 -11.20 17.69 -12.79
C ALA A 165 -11.20 18.23 -14.23
N ILE A 166 -12.13 19.13 -14.52
CA ILE A 166 -12.31 19.76 -15.83
C ILE A 166 -11.99 21.24 -15.67
N PHE A 167 -10.86 21.64 -16.27
CA PHE A 167 -10.43 23.02 -16.38
C PHE A 167 -10.94 23.58 -17.72
N LYS A 168 -11.52 24.79 -17.69
CA LYS A 168 -11.90 25.52 -18.90
C LYS A 168 -10.69 26.23 -19.49
#